data_AF-A0A369SHA2-F1
#
_entry.id   AF-A0A369SHA2-F1
#
_cell.length_a   1.000
_cell.length_b   1.000
_cell.length_c   1.000
_cell.angle_alpha   90.00
_cell.angle_beta   90.00
_cell.angle_gamma   90.00
#
_symmetry.space_group_name_H-M   'P 1'
#
loop_
_entity.id
_entity.type
_entity.pdbx_description
1 polymer ?
#
loop_
_entity_poly.entity_id
_entity_poly.type
_entity_poly.pdbx_seq_one_letter_code
_entity_poly.pdbx_strand_id
1 'polypeptide(L)'
;MRNFFSLTLHQPAKMDIKKDKNGMVRITNSNIKYAETSSELMTIFEEGSKNRHTASTKMNSESSRSHLVIGIIIESTNLATGNKINGKLSLVDLAGSERAAKTGASAAQLKEAQSINKSLSALGDVIAALSSEQSFIPYRNNKLTMLMQDSLGGNAKTLMFVNISPADYNTDETLVSLTYASRVKLITNDAKKNAESKEIARLKGIIDKLKQGETAEEEDDSAK
;
A
#
# COMPACT_ATOMS: atom_id res chain seq x y z
N MET A 1 14.61 -13.11 -2.29
CA MET A 1 14.37 -11.70 -1.93
C MET A 1 13.79 -11.02 -3.14
N ARG A 2 12.60 -10.39 -3.07
CA ARG A 2 12.20 -9.43 -4.11
C ARG A 2 12.29 -8.03 -3.54
N ASN A 3 12.93 -7.17 -4.32
CA ASN A 3 13.23 -5.80 -3.99
C ASN A 3 11.97 -4.96 -4.21
N PHE A 4 11.78 -3.93 -3.39
CA PHE A 4 10.91 -2.84 -3.82
C PHE A 4 11.65 -2.12 -4.95
N PHE A 5 10.93 -1.71 -5.98
CA PHE A 5 11.45 -0.85 -7.01
C PHE A 5 10.67 0.45 -6.96
N SER A 6 11.38 1.57 -6.84
CA SER A 6 10.75 2.87 -7.00
C SER A 6 10.41 3.03 -8.47
N LEU A 7 9.18 3.47 -8.77
CA LEU A 7 8.78 3.82 -10.14
C LEU A 7 9.30 5.19 -10.56
N THR A 8 10.05 5.88 -9.70
CA THR A 8 10.72 7.13 -10.00
C THR A 8 12.23 6.88 -10.08
N LEU A 9 12.89 7.58 -11.02
CA LEU A 9 14.19 7.24 -11.63
C LEU A 9 15.43 7.18 -10.71
N HIS A 10 15.27 7.24 -9.39
CA HIS A 10 16.38 7.12 -8.44
C HIS A 10 16.21 5.88 -7.56
N GLN A 11 17.19 4.97 -7.62
CA GLN A 11 17.27 3.81 -6.74
C GLN A 11 17.63 4.31 -5.34
N PRO A 12 16.73 4.24 -4.35
CA PRO A 12 17.07 4.67 -3.01
C PRO A 12 17.87 3.59 -2.27
N ALA A 13 18.42 3.95 -1.11
CA ALA A 13 18.85 3.01 -0.09
C ALA A 13 17.77 1.94 0.18
N LYS A 14 18.14 0.82 0.81
CA LYS A 14 17.24 -0.29 1.12
C LYS A 14 15.88 0.22 1.63
N MET A 15 14.82 -0.06 0.88
CA MET A 15 13.45 0.32 1.23
C MET A 15 12.89 -0.63 2.28
N ASP A 16 12.32 -0.07 3.34
CA ASP A 16 11.71 -0.79 4.45
C ASP A 16 10.26 -0.34 4.66
N ILE A 17 9.42 -1.23 5.17
CA ILE A 17 8.01 -0.96 5.43
C ILE A 17 7.88 -0.58 6.91
N LYS A 18 7.32 0.60 7.19
CA LYS A 18 7.06 1.08 8.55
C LYS A 18 5.61 1.51 8.71
N LYS A 19 5.13 1.44 9.94
CA LYS A 19 3.80 1.90 10.35
C LYS A 19 3.98 3.11 11.25
N ASP A 20 3.20 4.16 11.02
CA ASP A 20 3.20 5.34 11.88
C ASP A 20 2.33 5.13 13.15
N LYS A 21 2.30 6.14 14.01
CA LYS A 21 1.51 6.14 15.27
C LYS A 21 -0.01 6.01 15.03
N ASN A 22 -0.51 6.46 13.89
CA ASN A 22 -1.92 6.42 13.50
C ASN A 22 -2.28 5.12 12.78
N GLY A 23 -1.26 4.29 12.56
CA GLY A 23 -1.35 3.00 11.92
C GLY A 23 -1.23 3.01 10.41
N MET A 24 -0.91 4.14 9.79
CA MET A 24 -0.68 4.24 8.35
C MET A 24 0.66 3.60 7.98
N VAL A 25 0.64 2.72 6.99
CA VAL A 25 1.84 2.08 6.46
C VAL A 25 2.50 2.94 5.38
N ARG A 26 3.82 3.14 5.50
CA ARG A 26 4.67 3.89 4.55
C ARG A 26 5.93 3.10 4.24
N ILE A 27 6.49 3.31 3.06
CA ILE A 27 7.79 2.76 2.66
C ILE A 27 8.83 3.83 2.97
N THR A 28 9.79 3.53 3.85
CA THR A 28 10.93 4.42 4.09
C THR A 28 11.92 4.32 2.95
N ASN A 29 12.60 5.42 2.67
CA ASN A 29 13.51 5.58 1.55
C ASN A 29 12.84 5.50 0.17
N SER A 30 11.51 5.38 0.05
CA SER A 30 10.86 5.57 -1.26
C SER A 30 10.99 7.03 -1.71
N ASN A 31 11.18 7.27 -3.00
CA ASN A 31 11.18 8.62 -3.54
C ASN A 31 9.73 9.16 -3.56
N ILE A 32 9.49 10.20 -2.77
CA ILE A 32 8.19 10.88 -2.65
C ILE A 32 8.24 12.10 -3.56
N LYS A 33 7.30 12.20 -4.49
CA LYS A 33 7.10 13.38 -5.33
C LYS A 33 5.93 14.19 -4.79
N TYR A 34 6.09 15.51 -4.77
CA TYR A 34 5.04 16.46 -4.39
C TYR A 34 4.28 16.91 -5.63
N ALA A 35 2.98 17.13 -5.47
CA ALA A 35 2.09 17.70 -6.47
C ALA A 35 1.17 18.71 -5.79
N GLU A 36 1.11 19.93 -6.32
CA GLU A 36 0.26 21.01 -5.83
C GLU A 36 -1.05 21.09 -6.61
N THR A 37 -1.07 20.54 -7.83
CA THR A 37 -2.25 20.53 -8.70
C THR A 37 -2.64 19.10 -9.13
N SER A 38 -3.90 18.92 -9.53
CA SER A 38 -4.38 17.66 -10.08
C SER A 38 -3.63 17.27 -11.37
N SER A 39 -3.23 18.27 -12.18
CA SER A 39 -2.46 18.07 -13.40
C SER A 39 -1.07 17.52 -13.12
N GLU A 40 -0.38 18.08 -12.11
CA GLU A 40 0.93 17.57 -11.66
C GLU A 40 0.84 16.15 -11.11
N LEU A 41 -0.17 15.89 -10.27
CA LEU A 41 -0.41 14.55 -9.74
C LEU A 41 -0.62 13.54 -10.88
N MET A 42 -1.43 13.90 -11.89
CA MET A 42 -1.68 13.04 -13.04
C MET A 42 -0.41 12.83 -13.88
N THR A 43 0.40 13.87 -14.06
CA THR A 43 1.69 13.78 -14.76
C THR A 43 2.64 12.78 -14.06
N ILE A 44 2.75 12.87 -12.73
CA ILE A 44 3.56 11.95 -11.92
C ILE A 44 3.01 10.51 -12.01
N PHE A 45 1.69 10.37 -11.98
CA PHE A 45 1.02 9.07 -12.12
C PHE A 45 1.33 8.43 -13.49
N GLU A 46 1.22 9.20 -14.57
CA GLU A 46 1.53 8.73 -15.93
C GLU A 46 3.00 8.36 -16.10
N GLU A 47 3.92 9.14 -15.52
CA GLU A 47 5.35 8.82 -15.51
C GLU A 47 5.60 7.46 -14.82
N GLY A 48 4.99 7.25 -13.64
CA GLY A 48 5.08 5.97 -12.93
C GLY A 48 4.52 4.79 -13.74
N SER A 49 3.40 5.01 -14.44
CA SER A 49 2.79 4.01 -15.32
C SER A 49 3.67 3.68 -16.54
N LYS A 50 4.28 4.69 -17.17
CA LYS A 50 5.24 4.52 -18.28
C LYS A 50 6.51 3.77 -17.83
N ASN A 51 7.00 4.05 -16.62
CA ASN A 51 8.16 3.37 -16.06
C ASN A 51 7.88 1.88 -15.80
N ARG A 52 6.66 1.54 -15.32
CA ARG A 52 6.20 0.14 -15.24
C ARG A 52 6.20 -0.54 -16.60
N HIS A 53 5.68 0.13 -17.63
CA HIS A 53 5.62 -0.42 -18.99
C HIS A 53 7.02 -0.68 -19.56
N THR A 54 7.95 0.26 -19.38
CA THR A 54 9.35 0.13 -19.86
C THR A 54 10.12 -0.96 -19.13
N ALA A 55 9.90 -1.13 -17.82
CA ALA A 55 10.47 -2.24 -17.07
C ALA A 55 9.96 -3.60 -17.59
N SER A 56 8.67 -3.69 -17.92
CA SER A 56 8.01 -4.90 -18.41
C SER A 56 8.41 -5.33 -19.82
N THR A 57 8.91 -4.43 -20.67
CA THR A 57 9.34 -4.73 -22.05
C THR A 57 10.80 -5.14 -22.15
N LYS A 58 11.67 -4.67 -21.24
CA LYS A 58 13.09 -5.08 -21.18
C LYS A 58 13.32 -6.43 -20.49
N MET A 59 12.38 -6.87 -19.65
CA MET A 59 12.35 -8.19 -19.00
C MET A 59 10.96 -8.80 -19.22
N ASN A 60 10.85 -9.79 -20.12
CA ASN A 60 9.67 -10.65 -20.41
C ASN A 60 8.41 -10.41 -19.55
N SER A 61 7.26 -10.04 -20.15
CA SER A 61 5.89 -10.06 -19.60
C SER A 61 5.71 -9.96 -18.06
N GLU A 62 6.53 -9.14 -17.38
CA GLU A 62 6.67 -9.09 -15.92
C GLU A 62 5.49 -8.39 -15.23
N SER A 63 4.67 -7.67 -16.02
CA SER A 63 3.47 -6.97 -15.53
C SER A 63 2.41 -7.90 -14.93
N SER A 64 2.27 -9.13 -15.45
CA SER A 64 1.36 -10.14 -14.88
C SER A 64 1.89 -10.76 -13.58
N ARG A 65 3.17 -10.53 -13.27
CA ARG A 65 3.95 -11.27 -12.26
C ARG A 65 4.48 -10.40 -11.13
N SER A 66 4.17 -9.11 -11.16
CA SER A 66 4.56 -8.12 -10.17
C SER A 66 3.33 -7.40 -9.64
N HIS A 67 3.38 -6.96 -8.38
CA HIS A 67 2.33 -6.13 -7.78
C HIS A 67 2.73 -4.67 -7.94
N LEU A 68 1.80 -3.84 -8.35
CA LEU A 68 1.94 -2.39 -8.37
C LEU A 68 1.20 -1.80 -7.16
N VAL A 69 1.88 -0.96 -6.39
CA VAL A 69 1.25 -0.17 -5.33
C VAL A 69 1.60 1.30 -5.52
N ILE A 70 0.56 2.13 -5.64
CA ILE A 70 0.67 3.59 -5.70
C ILE A 70 0.02 4.16 -4.45
N GLY A 71 0.81 4.91 -3.66
CA GLY A 71 0.32 5.61 -2.48
C GLY A 71 0.26 7.11 -2.73
N ILE A 72 -0.92 7.70 -2.60
CA ILE A 72 -1.13 9.15 -2.65
C ILE A 72 -1.46 9.61 -1.23
N ILE A 73 -0.62 10.46 -0.67
CA ILE A 73 -0.81 11.03 0.67
C ILE A 73 -1.42 12.42 0.47
N ILE A 74 -2.52 12.69 1.17
CA ILE A 74 -3.26 13.94 1.07
C ILE A 74 -3.27 14.59 2.45
N GLU A 75 -2.63 15.74 2.53
CA GLU A 75 -2.63 16.56 3.74
C GLU A 75 -3.52 17.79 3.51
N SER A 76 -4.47 18.00 4.41
CA SER A 76 -5.41 19.12 4.33
C SER A 76 -5.41 19.88 5.64
N THR A 77 -5.32 21.20 5.56
CA THR A 77 -5.45 22.08 6.71
C THR A 77 -6.71 22.92 6.56
N ASN A 78 -7.62 22.83 7.52
CA ASN A 78 -8.77 23.73 7.58
C ASN A 78 -8.28 25.10 8.08
N LEU A 79 -8.32 26.11 7.21
CA LEU A 79 -7.75 27.43 7.51
C LEU A 79 -8.50 28.19 8.63
N ALA A 80 -9.79 27.91 8.84
CA ALA A 80 -10.57 28.57 9.88
C ALA A 80 -10.28 28.00 11.27
N THR A 81 -10.04 26.70 11.38
CA THR A 81 -9.85 26.00 12.67
C THR A 81 -8.40 25.60 12.94
N GLY A 82 -7.54 25.66 11.93
CA GLY A 82 -6.18 25.12 11.97
C GLY A 82 -6.11 23.58 12.04
N ASN A 83 -7.25 22.88 11.94
CA ASN A 83 -7.28 21.42 12.01
C ASN A 83 -6.61 20.79 10.79
N LYS A 84 -5.69 19.85 11.04
CA LYS A 84 -4.99 19.10 10.00
C LYS A 84 -5.61 17.72 9.84
N ILE A 85 -5.76 17.27 8.60
CA ILE A 85 -6.24 15.94 8.24
C ILE A 85 -5.20 15.31 7.34
N ASN A 86 -4.81 14.07 7.63
CA ASN A 86 -3.87 13.32 6.81
C ASN A 86 -4.50 12.01 6.31
N GLY A 87 -4.76 11.94 5.01
CA GLY A 87 -5.32 10.76 4.34
C GLY A 87 -4.28 10.05 3.49
N LYS A 88 -4.50 8.75 3.27
CA LYS A 88 -3.78 7.98 2.27
C LYS A 88 -4.77 7.28 1.35
N LEU A 89 -4.64 7.48 0.05
CA LEU A 89 -5.24 6.65 -0.98
C LEU A 89 -4.18 5.66 -1.47
N SER A 90 -4.48 4.36 -1.40
CA SER A 90 -3.60 3.31 -1.92
C SER A 90 -4.30 2.59 -3.06
N LEU A 91 -3.69 2.63 -4.25
CA LEU A 91 -4.14 1.90 -5.42
C LEU A 91 -3.21 0.70 -5.61
N VAL A 92 -3.79 -0.49 -5.61
CA VAL A 92 -3.05 -1.75 -5.57
C VAL A 92 -3.53 -2.61 -6.73
N ASP A 93 -2.62 -2.88 -7.65
CA ASP A 93 -2.83 -3.74 -8.82
C ASP A 93 -2.03 -5.02 -8.57
N LEU A 94 -2.74 -6.11 -8.31
CA LEU A 94 -2.16 -7.37 -7.89
C LEU A 94 -1.75 -8.21 -9.10
N ALA A 95 -0.66 -8.96 -8.96
CA ALA A 95 -0.25 -9.97 -9.92
C ALA A 95 -1.36 -11.03 -10.12
N GLY A 96 -1.28 -11.75 -11.25
CA GLY A 96 -2.21 -12.82 -11.59
C GLY A 96 -2.37 -13.86 -10.48
N SER A 97 -3.63 -14.26 -10.23
CA SER A 97 -4.00 -15.24 -9.20
C SER A 97 -3.95 -16.68 -9.67
N GLU A 98 -3.66 -16.91 -10.95
CA GLU A 98 -3.63 -18.22 -11.56
C GLU A 98 -2.50 -19.11 -11.04
N ARG A 99 -2.80 -20.41 -10.91
CA ARG A 99 -1.83 -21.39 -10.42
C ARG A 99 -0.77 -21.71 -11.47
N ALA A 100 0.49 -21.71 -11.03
CA ALA A 100 1.65 -22.03 -11.86
C ALA A 100 1.55 -23.39 -12.60
N ALA A 101 0.84 -24.36 -12.00
CA ALA A 101 0.74 -25.74 -12.48
C ALA A 101 0.08 -25.87 -13.86
N LYS A 102 -0.71 -24.89 -14.30
CA LYS A 102 -1.37 -24.90 -15.63
C LYS A 102 -0.46 -24.44 -16.78
N THR A 103 0.74 -23.92 -16.49
CA THR A 103 1.49 -23.12 -17.49
C THR A 103 2.56 -23.88 -18.29
N GLY A 104 2.75 -25.19 -18.10
CA GLY A 104 3.76 -25.97 -18.84
C GLY A 104 5.19 -25.40 -18.72
N ALA A 105 5.43 -24.65 -17.64
CA ALA A 105 6.56 -23.75 -17.48
C ALA A 105 7.88 -24.49 -17.19
N SER A 106 8.98 -23.95 -17.72
CA SER A 106 10.34 -24.41 -17.42
C SER A 106 10.70 -24.26 -15.93
N ALA A 107 11.75 -24.94 -15.46
CA ALA A 107 12.18 -24.90 -14.05
C ALA A 107 12.44 -23.48 -13.50
N ALA A 108 12.97 -22.57 -14.32
CA ALA A 108 13.17 -21.17 -13.94
C ALA A 108 11.84 -20.41 -13.79
N GLN A 109 10.91 -20.62 -14.73
CA GLN A 109 9.57 -20.05 -14.69
C GLN A 109 8.73 -20.63 -13.54
N LEU A 110 8.92 -21.91 -13.18
CA LEU A 110 8.29 -22.53 -12.00
C LEU A 110 8.75 -21.88 -10.70
N LYS A 111 10.06 -21.65 -10.53
CA LYS A 111 10.62 -20.97 -9.34
C LYS A 111 10.10 -19.54 -9.21
N GLU A 112 9.93 -18.86 -10.35
CA GLU A 112 9.34 -17.52 -10.40
C GLU A 112 7.85 -17.54 -10.05
N ALA A 113 7.08 -18.46 -10.63
CA ALA A 113 5.65 -18.60 -10.41
C ALA A 113 5.33 -19.03 -8.96
N GLN A 114 6.18 -19.85 -8.34
CA GLN A 114 6.13 -20.14 -6.90
C GLN A 114 6.33 -18.87 -6.07
N SER A 115 7.23 -17.97 -6.46
CA SER A 115 7.45 -16.72 -5.73
C SER A 115 6.30 -15.73 -5.86
N ILE A 116 5.58 -15.71 -6.98
CA ILE A 116 4.36 -14.88 -7.16
C ILE A 116 3.25 -15.43 -6.28
N ASN A 117 3.00 -16.73 -6.40
CA ASN A 117 2.01 -17.40 -5.59
C ASN A 117 2.31 -17.24 -4.09
N LYS A 118 3.58 -17.20 -3.66
CA LYS A 118 3.92 -16.91 -2.26
C LYS A 118 3.32 -15.60 -1.73
N SER A 119 3.23 -14.54 -2.54
CA SER A 119 2.65 -13.27 -2.10
C SER A 119 1.13 -13.31 -2.01
N LEU A 120 0.46 -13.93 -2.98
CA LEU A 120 -1.01 -14.09 -2.97
C LEU A 120 -1.47 -15.14 -1.96
N SER A 121 -0.70 -16.22 -1.74
CA SER A 121 -0.93 -17.18 -0.68
C SER A 121 -0.81 -16.52 0.69
N ALA A 122 0.23 -15.72 0.94
CA ALA A 122 0.35 -14.96 2.19
C ALA A 122 -0.81 -13.99 2.39
N LEU A 123 -1.28 -13.35 1.31
CA LEU A 123 -2.48 -12.50 1.35
C LEU A 123 -3.73 -13.33 1.71
N GLY A 124 -3.87 -14.53 1.14
CA GLY A 124 -4.91 -15.50 1.49
C GLY A 124 -4.86 -15.93 2.96
N ASP A 125 -3.67 -16.17 3.52
CA ASP A 125 -3.48 -16.52 4.92
C ASP A 125 -3.93 -15.37 5.84
N VAL A 126 -3.57 -14.13 5.49
CA VAL A 126 -4.01 -12.92 6.22
C VAL A 126 -5.52 -12.78 6.18
N ILE A 127 -6.15 -12.97 5.01
CA ILE A 127 -7.61 -12.90 4.86
C ILE A 127 -8.30 -14.00 5.64
N ALA A 128 -7.79 -15.23 5.61
CA ALA A 128 -8.33 -16.34 6.37
C ALA A 128 -8.25 -16.08 7.89
N ALA A 129 -7.11 -15.57 8.37
CA ALA A 129 -6.92 -15.21 9.77
C ALA A 129 -7.86 -14.07 10.21
N LEU A 130 -8.01 -13.03 9.39
CA LEU A 130 -8.89 -11.89 9.67
C LEU A 130 -10.37 -12.26 9.65
N SER A 131 -10.80 -13.03 8.63
CA SER A 131 -12.20 -13.48 8.51
C SER A 131 -12.60 -14.48 9.59
N SER A 132 -11.63 -15.14 10.24
CA SER A 132 -11.84 -16.04 11.37
C SER A 132 -11.57 -15.35 12.72
N GLU A 133 -11.41 -14.02 12.74
CA GLU A 133 -11.15 -13.20 13.94
C GLU A 133 -9.98 -13.72 14.80
N GLN A 134 -8.93 -14.25 14.17
CA GLN A 134 -7.76 -14.73 14.87
C GLN A 134 -6.99 -13.56 15.51
N SER A 135 -6.42 -13.80 16.69
CA SER A 135 -5.60 -12.80 17.40
C SER A 135 -4.26 -12.52 16.70
N PHE A 136 -3.68 -13.53 16.06
CA PHE A 136 -2.44 -13.41 15.32
C PHE A 136 -2.68 -13.38 13.82
N ILE A 137 -2.35 -12.25 13.18
CA ILE A 137 -2.46 -12.09 11.74
C ILE A 137 -1.07 -12.12 11.10
N PRO A 138 -0.81 -13.02 10.13
CA PRO A 138 0.54 -13.29 9.63
C PRO A 138 1.03 -12.27 8.57
N TYR A 139 0.87 -10.96 8.80
CA TYR A 139 1.27 -9.93 7.84
C TYR A 139 2.75 -10.00 7.45
N ARG A 140 3.62 -10.50 8.34
CA ARG A 140 5.07 -10.60 8.12
C ARG A 140 5.49 -11.72 7.15
N ASN A 141 4.57 -12.60 6.74
CA ASN A 141 4.88 -13.68 5.81
C ASN A 141 5.27 -13.17 4.41
N ASN A 142 4.85 -11.94 4.05
CA ASN A 142 5.22 -11.31 2.79
C ASN A 142 5.29 -9.78 2.90
N LYS A 143 6.13 -9.15 2.05
CA LYS A 143 6.18 -7.68 1.94
C LYS A 143 4.86 -7.07 1.48
N LEU A 144 4.11 -7.76 0.60
CA LEU A 144 2.79 -7.30 0.15
C LEU A 144 1.82 -7.19 1.34
N THR A 145 1.74 -8.24 2.16
CA THR A 145 0.85 -8.25 3.33
C THR A 145 1.28 -7.25 4.40
N MET A 146 2.58 -7.02 4.58
CA MET A 146 3.07 -5.93 5.43
C MET A 146 2.66 -4.56 4.91
N LEU A 147 2.71 -4.35 3.58
CA LEU A 147 2.33 -3.09 2.95
C LEU A 147 0.82 -2.83 3.05
N MET A 148 0.02 -3.89 2.98
CA MET A 148 -1.45 -3.88 3.08
C MET A 148 -1.99 -3.96 4.50
N GLN A 149 -1.12 -3.93 5.51
CA GLN A 149 -1.51 -4.15 6.90
C GLN A 149 -2.48 -3.10 7.44
N ASP A 150 -2.44 -1.87 6.95
CA ASP A 150 -3.45 -0.85 7.30
C ASP A 150 -4.76 -1.02 6.54
N SER A 151 -4.70 -1.62 5.34
CA SER A 151 -5.82 -1.80 4.42
C SER A 151 -6.65 -3.04 4.75
N LEU A 152 -6.08 -4.08 5.36
CA LEU A 152 -6.80 -5.30 5.74
C LEU A 152 -6.74 -5.47 7.26
N GLY A 153 -7.86 -5.29 7.97
CA GLY A 153 -7.94 -5.37 9.43
C GLY A 153 -7.36 -4.16 10.18
N GLY A 154 -7.09 -3.07 9.47
CA GLY A 154 -6.44 -1.87 10.01
C GLY A 154 -7.30 -0.61 9.95
N ASN A 155 -6.64 0.54 10.02
CA ASN A 155 -7.26 1.86 9.93
C ASN A 155 -7.32 2.32 8.46
N ALA A 156 -8.26 1.76 7.69
CA ALA A 156 -8.50 2.16 6.31
C ALA A 156 -9.92 1.83 5.86
N LYS A 157 -10.43 2.57 4.89
CA LYS A 157 -11.60 2.17 4.10
C LYS A 157 -11.10 1.41 2.87
N THR A 158 -11.48 0.14 2.77
CA THR A 158 -10.92 -0.76 1.75
C THR A 158 -11.99 -1.24 0.80
N LEU A 159 -11.71 -1.13 -0.49
CA LEU A 159 -12.52 -1.63 -1.59
C LEU A 159 -11.69 -2.61 -2.39
N MET A 160 -12.20 -3.82 -2.60
CA MET A 160 -11.57 -4.83 -3.44
C MET A 160 -12.37 -5.01 -4.73
N PHE A 161 -11.69 -4.94 -5.87
CA PHE A 161 -12.23 -5.39 -7.15
C PHE A 161 -11.80 -6.83 -7.41
N VAL A 162 -12.72 -7.63 -7.93
CA VAL A 162 -12.47 -9.04 -8.26
C VAL A 162 -12.78 -9.18 -9.74
N ASN A 163 -11.73 -9.22 -10.55
CA ASN A 163 -11.85 -9.34 -11.98
C ASN A 163 -11.93 -10.83 -12.35
N ILE A 164 -12.99 -11.22 -13.03
CA ILE A 164 -13.25 -12.60 -13.44
C ILE A 164 -13.51 -12.68 -14.94
N SER A 165 -13.26 -13.85 -15.51
CA SER A 165 -13.58 -14.16 -16.91
C SER A 165 -14.86 -15.01 -16.97
N PRO A 166 -15.81 -14.70 -17.86
CA PRO A 166 -17.01 -15.51 -18.07
C PRO A 166 -16.76 -16.74 -18.96
N ALA A 167 -15.55 -16.93 -19.48
CA ALA A 167 -15.25 -18.03 -20.40
C ALA A 167 -15.20 -19.38 -19.69
N ASP A 168 -15.76 -20.41 -20.33
CA ASP A 168 -15.89 -21.77 -19.75
C ASP A 168 -14.54 -22.39 -19.35
N TYR A 169 -13.47 -22.11 -20.10
CA TYR A 169 -12.14 -22.62 -19.77
C TYR A 169 -11.50 -21.94 -18.54
N ASN A 170 -12.10 -20.85 -18.04
CA ASN A 170 -11.66 -20.12 -16.86
C ASN A 170 -12.53 -20.38 -15.62
N THR A 171 -13.55 -21.23 -15.70
CA THR A 171 -14.52 -21.46 -14.61
C THR A 171 -13.85 -21.79 -13.28
N ASP A 172 -12.82 -22.64 -13.28
CA ASP A 172 -12.08 -23.00 -12.05
C ASP A 172 -11.43 -21.79 -11.37
N GLU A 173 -10.76 -20.93 -12.15
CA GLU A 173 -10.07 -19.75 -11.60
C GLU A 173 -11.09 -18.69 -11.16
N THR A 174 -12.18 -18.52 -11.90
CA THR A 174 -13.31 -17.65 -11.52
C THR A 174 -13.91 -18.09 -10.18
N LEU A 175 -14.12 -19.39 -9.96
CA LEU A 175 -14.64 -19.91 -8.69
C LEU A 175 -13.68 -19.65 -7.53
N VAL A 176 -12.38 -19.83 -7.74
CA VAL A 176 -11.35 -19.52 -6.73
C VAL A 176 -11.36 -18.03 -6.38
N SER A 177 -11.40 -17.14 -7.37
CA SER A 177 -11.45 -15.69 -7.17
C SER A 177 -12.69 -15.24 -6.41
N LEU A 178 -13.87 -15.79 -6.74
CA LEU A 178 -15.13 -15.47 -6.04
C LEU A 178 -15.15 -16.01 -4.61
N THR A 179 -14.59 -17.20 -4.37
CA THR A 179 -14.45 -17.75 -3.02
C THR A 179 -13.55 -16.88 -2.16
N TYR A 180 -12.44 -16.42 -2.74
CA TYR A 180 -11.52 -15.50 -2.09
C TYR A 180 -12.20 -14.18 -1.71
N ALA A 181 -12.91 -13.57 -2.66
CA ALA A 181 -13.68 -12.34 -2.45
C ALA A 181 -14.72 -12.48 -1.33
N SER A 182 -15.41 -13.62 -1.28
CA SER A 182 -16.43 -13.90 -0.27
C SER A 182 -15.84 -13.92 1.14
N ARG A 183 -14.59 -14.37 1.30
CA ARG A 183 -13.87 -14.30 2.59
C ARG A 183 -13.44 -12.89 2.94
N VAL A 184 -12.95 -12.12 1.95
CA VAL A 184 -12.57 -10.72 2.15
C VAL A 184 -13.75 -9.88 2.64
N LYS A 185 -14.96 -10.16 2.13
CA LYS A 185 -16.20 -9.48 2.57
C LYS A 185 -16.47 -9.59 4.06
N LEU A 186 -15.96 -10.62 4.75
CA LEU A 186 -16.15 -10.82 6.19
C LEU A 186 -15.20 -9.97 7.05
N ILE A 187 -14.15 -9.40 6.45
CA ILE A 187 -13.16 -8.61 7.18
C ILE A 187 -13.76 -7.24 7.52
N THR A 188 -13.67 -6.87 8.80
CA THR A 188 -14.06 -5.54 9.29
C THR A 188 -12.81 -4.73 9.63
N ASN A 189 -12.75 -3.49 9.10
CA ASN A 189 -11.71 -2.52 9.43
C ASN A 189 -12.21 -1.54 10.49
N ASP A 190 -11.29 -1.04 11.33
CA ASP A 190 -11.56 0.04 12.29
C ASP A 190 -11.09 1.38 11.72
N ALA A 191 -11.86 1.90 10.75
CA ALA A 191 -11.51 3.11 10.03
C ALA A 191 -11.79 4.38 10.87
N LYS A 192 -10.73 5.07 11.26
CA LYS A 192 -10.72 6.31 12.02
C LYS A 192 -10.18 7.47 11.20
N LYS A 193 -10.79 8.64 11.32
CA LYS A 193 -10.29 9.86 10.68
C LYS A 193 -9.00 10.29 11.36
N ASN A 194 -7.91 10.35 10.59
CA ASN A 194 -6.65 10.90 11.04
C ASN A 194 -6.72 12.43 11.01
N ALA A 195 -7.27 13.01 12.08
CA ALA A 195 -7.36 14.44 12.30
C ALA A 195 -6.51 14.84 13.52
N GLU A 196 -5.78 15.94 13.40
CA GLU A 196 -5.01 16.55 14.48
C GLU A 196 -5.46 18.02 14.64
N SER A 197 -5.71 18.45 15.88
CA SER A 197 -6.03 19.85 16.16
C SER A 197 -4.79 20.75 16.06
N LYS A 198 -4.98 22.07 15.89
CA LYS A 198 -3.87 23.05 15.87
C LYS A 198 -2.98 22.89 17.11
N GLU A 199 -3.58 22.75 18.28
CA GLU A 199 -2.86 22.59 19.55
C GLU A 199 -2.05 21.30 19.61
N ILE A 200 -2.63 20.17 19.22
CA ILE A 200 -1.91 18.88 19.19
C ILE A 200 -0.74 18.93 18.20
N ALA A 201 -0.92 19.59 17.05
CA ALA A 201 0.15 19.77 16.07
C ALA A 201 1.27 20.67 16.62
N ARG A 202 0.92 21.77 17.31
CA ARG A 202 1.88 22.67 17.98
C ARG A 202 2.69 21.95 19.04
N LEU A 203 2.01 21.24 19.95
CA LEU A 203 2.65 20.48 21.03
C LEU A 203 3.59 19.39 20.51
N LYS A 204 3.21 18.68 19.43
CA LYS A 204 4.10 17.70 18.80
C LYS A 204 5.35 18.35 18.22
N GLY A 205 5.23 19.49 17.56
CA GLY A 205 6.38 20.26 17.05
C GLY A 205 7.32 20.69 18.18
N ILE A 206 6.78 21.15 19.30
CA ILE A 206 7.56 21.49 20.51
C ILE A 206 8.27 20.25 21.07
N ILE A 207 7.57 19.12 21.22
CA ILE A 207 8.16 17.87 21.70
C ILE A 207 9.31 17.40 20.79
N ASP A 208 9.16 17.52 19.47
CA ASP A 208 10.18 17.09 18.52
C ASP A 208 11.43 18.00 18.57
N LYS A 209 11.26 19.31 18.79
CA LYS A 209 12.38 20.25 19.04
C LYS A 209 13.10 19.93 20.35
N LEU A 210 12.34 19.73 21.44
CA LEU A 210 12.90 19.37 22.75
C LEU A 210 13.66 18.04 22.71
N LYS A 211 13.16 17.02 21.98
CA LYS A 211 13.86 15.75 21.78
C LYS A 211 15.16 15.88 20.99
N GLN A 212 15.29 16.92 20.18
CA GLN A 212 16.51 17.24 19.43
C GLN A 212 17.48 18.12 20.24
N GLY A 213 17.13 18.48 21.48
CA GLY A 213 17.96 19.33 22.35
C GLY A 213 17.85 20.82 22.05
N GLU A 214 16.87 21.24 21.24
CA GLU A 214 16.59 22.64 20.94
C GLU A 214 15.68 23.26 22.02
N THR A 215 15.90 24.54 22.33
CA THR A 215 15.01 25.31 23.22
C THR A 215 13.69 25.61 22.51
N ALA A 216 12.58 25.31 23.18
CA ALA A 216 11.25 25.69 22.72
C ALA A 216 10.99 27.16 23.04
N GLU A 217 11.18 28.06 22.07
CA GLU A 217 10.67 29.42 22.18
C GLU A 217 9.15 29.41 22.01
N GLU A 218 8.43 30.00 22.96
CA GLU A 218 7.00 30.25 22.82
C GLU A 218 6.80 31.36 21.80
N GLU A 219 6.33 31.01 20.59
CA GLU A 219 5.72 32.02 19.71
C GLU A 219 4.43 32.50 20.40
N ASP A 220 4.53 33.67 21.02
CA ASP A 220 3.42 34.39 21.62
C ASP A 220 2.48 34.86 20.49
N ASP A 221 1.31 34.21 20.36
CA ASP A 221 0.26 34.52 19.36
C ASP A 221 -0.50 35.83 19.78
N SER A 222 0.16 36.73 20.53
CA SER A 222 -0.41 37.96 21.12
C SER A 222 -0.47 39.17 20.18
N ALA A 223 -0.14 38.99 18.89
CA ALA A 223 -0.29 40.05 17.88
C ALA A 223 -1.48 39.79 16.95
N LYS A 224 -2.68 40.13 17.41
CA LYS A 224 -3.81 40.51 16.56
C LYS A 224 -4.39 41.85 17.00
#